data_AF-A0A3S4VIL8-F1
#
_entry.id   AF-A0A3S4VIL8-F1
#
_cell.length_a   1.000
_cell.length_b   1.000
_cell.length_c   1.000
_cell.angle_alpha   90.00
_cell.angle_beta   90.00
_cell.angle_gamma   90.00
#
_symmetry.space_group_name_H-M   'P 1'
#
loop_
_entity.id
_entity.type
_entity.pdbx_description
1 polymer ?
#
loop_
_entity_poly.entity_id
_entity_poly.type
_entity_poly.pdbx_seq_one_letter_code
_entity_poly.pdbx_strand_id
1 'polypeptide(L)'
;MALQLMLIPTEMGILILVIVALVLFGGSRIAGVGKGAGRAIREFKEETKGLNQADKDANSGAADTADPTAGTKPTTTDTEAKSE
;
A
#
# COMPACT_ATOMS: atom_id res chain seq x y z
N MET A 1 26.60 16.27 28.85
CA MET A 1 25.52 15.27 28.99
C MET A 1 24.23 15.67 28.26
N ALA A 2 23.88 16.96 28.13
CA ALA A 2 22.68 17.40 27.40
C ALA A 2 22.80 17.41 25.85
N LEU A 3 24.02 17.29 25.30
CA LEU A 3 24.24 17.35 23.84
C LEU A 3 24.16 15.98 23.13
N GLN A 4 24.07 14.88 23.87
CA GLN A 4 24.05 13.53 23.30
C GLN A 4 22.65 13.12 22.84
N LEU A 5 21.60 13.81 23.30
CA LEU A 5 20.20 13.55 22.95
C LEU A 5 19.77 14.29 21.66
N MET A 6 20.52 15.31 21.25
CA MET A 6 20.23 16.09 20.04
C MET A 6 20.89 15.48 18.78
N LEU A 7 21.75 14.46 18.95
CA LEU A 7 22.40 13.69 17.89
C LEU A 7 21.83 12.26 17.79
N ILE A 8 20.54 12.06 18.09
CA ILE A 8 19.85 10.93 17.46
C ILE A 8 19.44 11.45 16.08
N PRO A 9 19.93 10.88 14.97
CA PRO A 9 19.47 11.26 13.65
C PRO A 9 17.97 10.93 13.58
N THR A 10 17.14 11.96 13.68
CA THR A 10 15.67 11.89 13.69
C THR A 10 15.12 11.12 12.49
N GLU A 11 15.87 11.15 11.39
CA GLU A 11 15.58 10.43 10.15
C GLU A 11 15.53 8.90 10.37
N MET A 12 16.41 8.37 11.24
CA MET A 12 16.43 6.94 11.58
C MET A 12 15.43 6.59 12.69
N GLY A 13 14.95 7.59 13.43
CA GLY A 13 13.97 7.41 14.50
C GLY A 13 12.62 6.92 13.98
N ILE A 14 12.17 7.46 12.84
CA ILE A 14 10.95 6.99 12.16
C ILE A 14 11.10 5.54 11.73
N LEU A 15 12.26 5.16 11.18
CA LEU A 15 12.52 3.80 10.74
C LEU A 15 12.46 2.80 11.91
N ILE A 16 13.07 3.15 13.04
CA ILE A 16 13.03 2.36 14.27
C ILE A 16 11.59 2.23 14.79
N LEU A 17 10.80 3.31 14.78
CA LEU A 17 9.38 3.24 15.15
C LEU A 17 8.57 2.33 14.23
N VAL A 18 8.80 2.39 12.92
CA VAL A 18 8.13 1.51 11.95
C VAL A 18 8.52 0.05 12.19
N ILE A 19 9.80 -0.24 12.47
CA ILE A 19 10.25 -1.60 12.81
C ILE A 19 9.58 -2.09 14.10
N VAL A 20 9.57 -1.28 15.15
CA VAL A 20 8.91 -1.63 16.43
C VAL A 20 7.41 -1.87 16.21
N ALA A 21 6.74 -1.00 15.46
CA ALA A 21 5.33 -1.18 15.10
C ALA A 21 5.12 -2.47 14.30
N LEU A 22 5.96 -2.77 13.31
CA LEU A 22 5.88 -4.01 12.53
C LEU A 22 6.08 -5.26 13.39
N VAL A 23 6.90 -5.21 14.44
CA VAL A 23 7.08 -6.34 15.37
C VAL A 23 5.85 -6.51 16.27
N LEU A 24 5.28 -5.43 16.79
CA LEU A 24 4.09 -5.49 17.67
C LEU A 24 2.81 -5.87 16.92
N PHE A 25 2.59 -5.25 15.76
CA PHE A 25 1.38 -5.45 14.96
C PHE A 25 1.52 -6.60 13.96
N GLY A 26 2.74 -6.91 13.50
CA GLY A 26 3.01 -7.87 12.43
C GLY A 26 2.74 -7.30 11.03
N GLY A 27 3.54 -7.73 10.04
CA GLY A 27 3.38 -7.29 8.65
C GLY A 27 2.01 -7.66 8.05
N SER A 28 1.44 -8.82 8.42
CA SER A 28 0.15 -9.29 7.89
C SER A 28 -1.03 -8.42 8.32
N ARG A 29 -1.01 -7.84 9.53
CA ARG A 29 -2.09 -6.96 10.02
C ARG A 29 -2.09 -5.62 9.28
N ILE A 30 -0.91 -5.01 9.15
CA ILE A 30 -0.74 -3.75 8.41
C ILE A 30 -1.11 -3.94 6.93
N ALA A 31 -0.69 -5.04 6.30
CA ALA A 31 -1.05 -5.37 4.92
C ALA A 31 -2.56 -5.60 4.74
N GLY A 32 -3.20 -6.27 5.71
CA GLY A 32 -4.64 -6.49 5.71
C GLY A 32 -5.44 -5.18 5.75
N VAL A 33 -5.07 -4.28 6.67
CA VAL A 33 -5.70 -2.96 6.80
C VAL A 33 -5.45 -2.11 5.55
N GLY A 34 -4.22 -2.07 5.04
CA GLY A 34 -3.87 -1.33 3.83
C GLY A 34 -4.64 -1.80 2.59
N LYS A 35 -4.86 -3.12 2.43
CA LYS A 35 -5.64 -3.67 1.32
C LYS A 35 -7.11 -3.27 1.37
N GLY A 36 -7.72 -3.23 2.57
CA GLY A 36 -9.09 -2.77 2.76
C GLY A 36 -9.22 -1.25 2.51
N ALA A 37 -8.34 -0.46 3.14
CA ALA A 37 -8.32 0.99 2.97
C ALA A 37 -8.07 1.40 1.52
N GLY A 38 -7.16 0.74 0.82
CA GLY A 38 -6.85 1.02 -0.60
C GLY A 38 -8.04 0.78 -1.54
N ARG A 39 -8.84 -0.27 -1.29
CA ARG A 39 -10.08 -0.51 -2.05
C ARG A 39 -11.11 0.59 -1.80
N ALA A 40 -11.33 0.94 -0.53
CA ALA A 40 -12.26 2.02 -0.18
C ALA A 40 -11.86 3.36 -0.80
N ILE A 41 -10.57 3.71 -0.80
CA ILE A 41 -10.06 4.94 -1.43
C ILE A 41 -10.28 4.89 -2.96
N ARG A 42 -10.09 3.74 -3.60
CA ARG A 42 -10.28 3.57 -5.04
C ARG A 42 -11.74 3.73 -5.44
N GLU A 43 -12.65 3.04 -4.75
CA GLU A 43 -14.10 3.17 -4.95
C GLU A 43 -14.53 4.62 -4.71
N PHE A 44 -14.05 5.25 -3.63
CA PHE A 44 -14.33 6.66 -3.35
C PHE A 44 -13.86 7.59 -4.48
N LYS A 45 -12.66 7.37 -5.04
CA LYS A 45 -12.13 8.17 -6.16
C LYS A 45 -12.98 7.98 -7.42
N GLU A 46 -13.42 6.75 -7.71
CA GLU A 46 -14.24 6.44 -8.89
C GLU A 46 -15.61 7.11 -8.80
N GLU A 47 -16.29 7.02 -7.65
CA GLU A 47 -17.57 7.70 -7.39
C GLU A 47 -17.42 9.23 -7.41
N THR A 48 -16.36 9.76 -6.77
CA THR A 48 -16.11 11.21 -6.73
C THR A 48 -15.71 11.78 -8.08
N LYS A 49 -15.06 10.99 -8.96
CA LYS A 49 -14.72 11.41 -10.34
C LYS A 49 -15.97 11.74 -11.17
N GLY A 50 -17.10 11.04 -10.95
CA GLY A 50 -18.37 11.34 -11.62
C GLY A 50 -18.92 12.70 -11.21
N LEU A 51 -18.77 13.06 -9.94
CA LEU A 51 -19.13 14.38 -9.42
C LEU A 51 -18.17 15.49 -9.89
N ASN A 52 -16.87 15.19 -9.94
CA ASN A 52 -15.84 16.15 -10.32
C ASN A 52 -15.77 16.42 -11.83
N GLN A 53 -16.24 15.48 -12.67
CA GLN A 53 -16.32 15.68 -14.12
C GLN A 53 -17.41 16.70 -14.50
N ALA A 54 -18.51 16.79 -13.74
CA ALA A 54 -19.53 17.83 -13.96
C ALA A 54 -18.98 19.27 -13.85
N ASP A 55 -17.83 19.46 -13.17
CA ASP A 55 -17.13 20.75 -13.02
C ASP A 55 -15.87 20.88 -13.92
N LYS A 56 -15.47 19.84 -14.68
CA LYS A 56 -14.13 19.77 -15.34
C LYS A 56 -14.11 19.69 -16.87
N ASP A 57 -15.25 19.84 -17.55
CA ASP A 57 -15.31 19.85 -19.03
C ASP A 57 -14.53 21.00 -19.70
N ALA A 58 -13.82 21.85 -18.96
CA ALA A 58 -12.95 22.89 -19.51
C ALA A 58 -11.46 22.50 -19.65
N ASN A 59 -10.96 21.41 -19.05
CA ASN A 59 -9.53 21.08 -19.18
C ASN A 59 -9.18 19.64 -18.76
N SER A 60 -9.24 18.66 -19.66
CA SER A 60 -8.71 17.32 -19.36
C SER A 60 -7.95 16.70 -20.52
N GLY A 61 -6.63 16.67 -20.35
CA GLY A 61 -5.75 15.69 -20.93
C GLY A 61 -4.61 15.44 -19.95
N ALA A 62 -4.71 14.39 -19.12
CA ALA A 62 -3.57 13.63 -18.63
C ALA A 62 -4.02 12.44 -17.75
N ALA A 63 -3.79 11.26 -18.33
CA ALA A 63 -3.26 10.04 -17.71
C ALA A 63 -4.01 9.41 -16.53
N ASP A 64 -4.61 8.24 -16.77
CA ASP A 64 -4.44 7.08 -15.87
C ASP A 64 -4.80 5.76 -16.56
N THR A 65 -3.88 5.24 -17.39
CA THR A 65 -3.79 3.79 -17.67
C THR A 65 -2.54 3.30 -16.97
N ALA A 66 -2.70 2.84 -15.74
CA ALA A 66 -1.72 1.99 -15.08
C ALA A 66 -2.49 0.88 -14.35
N ASP A 67 -2.71 -0.20 -15.09
CA ASP A 67 -3.01 -1.51 -14.55
C ASP A 67 -1.77 -2.04 -13.81
N PRO A 68 -1.90 -2.49 -12.55
CA PRO A 68 -1.00 -3.48 -12.00
C PRO A 68 -1.81 -4.74 -11.68
N THR A 69 -2.11 -5.52 -12.71
CA THR A 69 -2.34 -6.95 -12.55
C THR A 69 -1.02 -7.61 -12.16
N ALA A 70 -0.70 -7.67 -10.86
CA ALA A 70 0.36 -8.54 -10.36
C ALA A 70 0.17 -8.91 -8.87
N GLY A 71 -0.09 -10.20 -8.62
CA GLY A 71 0.27 -10.87 -7.38
C GLY A 71 -0.88 -11.22 -6.44
N THR A 72 -1.50 -12.38 -6.67
CA THR A 72 -1.46 -13.56 -5.77
C THR A 72 -2.60 -14.51 -6.16
N LYS A 73 -2.32 -15.39 -7.14
CA LYS A 73 -2.96 -16.71 -7.18
C LYS A 73 -2.18 -17.58 -6.17
N PRO A 74 -2.81 -18.17 -5.15
CA PRO A 74 -2.14 -19.12 -4.27
C PRO A 74 -1.92 -20.41 -5.07
N THR A 75 -0.67 -20.77 -5.34
CA THR A 75 -0.31 -22.13 -5.75
C THR A 75 0.13 -22.87 -4.50
N THR A 76 -0.82 -23.57 -3.88
CA THR A 76 -0.54 -24.71 -3.02
C THR A 76 -0.26 -25.92 -3.91
N THR A 77 0.92 -26.50 -3.71
CA THR A 77 1.22 -27.94 -3.67
C THR A 77 0.41 -28.86 -4.60
N ASP A 78 1.05 -29.32 -5.67
CA ASP A 78 0.98 -30.72 -6.12
C ASP A 78 2.27 -31.03 -6.89
N THR A 79 3.29 -31.47 -6.16
CA THR A 79 4.38 -32.28 -6.70
C THR A 79 4.02 -33.71 -6.33
N GLU A 80 3.49 -34.47 -7.28
CA GLU A 80 3.64 -35.93 -7.42
C GLU A 80 2.67 -36.45 -8.49
N ALA A 81 3.17 -36.76 -9.70
CA ALA A 81 2.73 -37.90 -10.51
C ALA A 81 3.47 -37.96 -11.85
N LYS A 82 3.98 -39.16 -12.13
CA LYS A 82 4.30 -39.76 -13.44
C LYS A 82 5.71 -39.47 -13.98
N SER A 83 6.71 -40.30 -13.71
CA SER A 83 6.95 -41.67 -14.21
C SER A 83 6.93 -41.75 -15.74
N GLU A 84 8.10 -41.66 -16.34
CA GLU A 84 8.55 -42.43 -17.52
C GLU A 84 10.08 -42.36 -17.59
#